data_AF-A0A4Q7QDL6-F1
#
_entry.id   AF-A0A4Q7QDL6-F1
#
_cell.length_a   1.000
_cell.length_b   1.000
_cell.length_c   1.000
_cell.angle_alpha   90.00
_cell.angle_beta   90.00
_cell.angle_gamma   90.00
#
_symmetry.space_group_name_H-M   'P 1'
#
loop_
_entity.id
_entity.type
_entity.pdbx_description
1 polymer ?
#
loop_
_entity_poly.entity_id
_entity_poly.type
_entity_poly.pdbx_seq_one_letter_code
_entity_poly.pdbx_strand_id
1 'polypeptide(L)'
;MIEMGVPRSAATQQHSITVVNLRLAGPLADVAGEANVRNDLIAAVSSAIDETATTLGVQATLEVSIDLAAEPPTDTAPQLLGITLNGVRCRYPALTPRLARLVQSENRLDDTSFAWTSPWPVDIGAAEDVPSIVRLVSAEALALRPSALLTAEVLDRYMDDVAATVSGVESLRDQRSWVGEVLRTVLDQRISIADHERVGALLCAAEEENATDAAELLVADLARTTIGLRLPDDFGEDLGSGNLGDPDDLLAFVLKSLYEETGLVFPRIDFERPAANQPARSFAARINDLVTAPSWMPPPDLIMVNETPEQICSIVDVRFSAINPATLKPNSMVAASAQEILENAGYTTWTQAQYVTLQLAAWMRRFAGALVTQDQVLGQLESLEPGWPAVVHAARGQLGPALLTQLVRRLANDAVPLRHLPALLERVVDLPAMDLGLGKYAIVTDPVASPQGADQAPLSEFERVESWVRTGLRNYIADAAAPDPGTLVAYLLTPEIESILVQNKRSPADEDRLVSAVDAELAQLPSAARTPAILTSSRARPALRDLLWASHPLVRVLAHDDLPASTVVQPIARIGAGD
;
A
#
# COMPACT_ATOMS: atom_id res chain seq x y z
N MET A 1 23.69 -8.67 68.25
CA MET A 1 22.65 -9.33 67.44
C MET A 1 22.64 -8.63 66.11
N ILE A 2 23.07 -9.34 65.08
CA ILE A 2 23.21 -8.87 63.71
C ILE A 2 21.85 -9.14 63.06
N GLU A 3 21.10 -8.11 62.69
CA GLU A 3 20.03 -8.25 61.71
C GLU A 3 20.57 -7.79 60.37
N MET A 4 20.64 -8.77 59.46
CA MET A 4 21.15 -8.65 58.11
C MET A 4 20.16 -7.89 57.25
N GLY A 5 20.68 -6.93 56.48
CA GLY A 5 19.95 -6.29 55.39
C GLY A 5 19.61 -7.30 54.28
N VAL A 6 18.34 -7.31 53.90
CA VAL A 6 17.88 -7.88 52.63
C VAL A 6 18.15 -6.82 51.54
N PRO A 7 18.81 -7.17 50.43
CA PRO A 7 19.10 -6.22 49.37
C PRO A 7 17.82 -5.83 48.62
N ARG A 8 17.81 -4.56 48.19
CA ARG A 8 16.79 -3.94 47.34
C ARG A 8 16.48 -4.81 46.12
N SER A 9 15.18 -4.98 45.89
CA SER A 9 14.53 -5.42 44.66
C SER A 9 15.35 -5.08 43.41
N ALA A 10 15.71 -6.11 42.66
CA ALA A 10 16.03 -5.97 41.26
C ALA A 10 14.87 -5.21 40.59
N ALA A 11 15.17 -4.08 39.97
CA ALA A 11 14.26 -3.49 39.00
C ALA A 11 14.10 -4.51 37.89
N THR A 12 12.94 -5.14 37.83
CA THR A 12 12.54 -5.96 36.69
C THR A 12 12.56 -5.03 35.48
N GLN A 13 13.56 -5.15 34.62
CA GLN A 13 13.51 -4.60 33.27
C GLN A 13 12.26 -5.19 32.63
N GLN A 14 11.16 -4.45 32.62
CA GLN A 14 9.99 -4.78 31.82
C GLN A 14 10.46 -4.68 30.37
N HIS A 15 10.72 -5.84 29.78
CA HIS A 15 11.09 -5.92 28.38
C HIS A 15 9.88 -5.40 27.58
N SER A 16 10.11 -4.44 26.69
CA SER A 16 9.07 -3.93 25.79
C SER A 16 8.77 -5.02 24.75
N ILE A 17 7.79 -5.86 25.04
CA ILE A 17 7.49 -7.00 24.20
C ILE A 17 6.45 -6.57 23.16
N THR A 18 6.84 -6.61 21.89
CA THR A 18 5.91 -6.57 20.75
C THR A 18 5.35 -7.96 20.54
N VAL A 19 4.03 -8.09 20.66
CA VAL A 19 3.34 -9.38 20.53
C VAL A 19 2.89 -9.56 19.10
N VAL A 20 3.39 -10.61 18.46
CA VAL A 20 3.07 -11.01 17.09
C VAL A 20 2.21 -12.27 17.18
N ASN A 21 0.98 -12.21 16.69
CA ASN A 21 0.12 -13.40 16.58
C ASN A 21 0.01 -13.77 15.10
N LEU A 22 0.48 -14.98 14.77
CA LEU A 22 0.32 -15.57 13.45
C LEU A 22 -0.83 -16.56 13.49
N ARG A 23 -1.84 -16.36 12.64
CA ARG A 23 -2.90 -17.32 12.43
C ARG A 23 -2.65 -18.06 11.13
N LEU A 24 -2.44 -19.37 11.20
CA LEU A 24 -2.26 -20.22 10.02
C LEU A 24 -3.52 -21.04 9.78
N ALA A 25 -3.94 -21.16 8.52
CA ALA A 25 -5.14 -21.91 8.13
C ALA A 25 -4.87 -22.84 6.94
N GLY A 26 -5.67 -23.90 6.84
CA GLY A 26 -5.61 -24.85 5.73
C GLY A 26 -4.23 -25.53 5.62
N PRO A 27 -3.67 -25.69 4.40
CA PRO A 27 -2.41 -26.40 4.21
C PRO A 27 -1.22 -25.82 5.00
N LEU A 28 -1.23 -24.51 5.30
CA LEU A 28 -0.20 -23.90 6.15
C LEU A 28 -0.30 -24.35 7.61
N ALA A 29 -1.52 -24.57 8.12
CA ALA A 29 -1.72 -25.09 9.47
C ALA A 29 -1.26 -26.55 9.59
N ASP A 30 -1.51 -27.36 8.56
CA ASP A 30 -1.09 -28.77 8.50
C ASP A 30 0.44 -28.88 8.56
N VAL A 31 1.14 -28.08 7.75
CA VAL A 31 2.61 -28.05 7.72
C VAL A 31 3.20 -27.49 9.02
N ALA A 32 2.57 -26.48 9.63
CA ALA A 32 3.03 -25.89 10.89
C ALA A 32 2.79 -26.75 12.14
N GLY A 33 2.04 -27.85 12.03
CA GLY A 33 1.82 -28.81 13.10
C GLY A 33 3.09 -29.57 13.52
N GLU A 34 4.10 -29.64 12.65
CA GLU A 34 5.39 -30.25 12.95
C GLU A 34 6.28 -29.31 13.79
N ALA A 35 6.80 -29.81 14.92
CA ALA A 35 7.55 -28.98 15.87
C ALA A 35 8.80 -28.30 15.28
N ASN A 36 9.47 -28.95 14.32
CA ASN A 36 10.64 -28.37 13.64
C ASN A 36 10.22 -27.19 12.76
N VAL A 37 9.18 -27.37 11.94
CA VAL A 37 8.62 -26.33 11.07
C VAL A 37 8.10 -25.15 11.88
N ARG A 38 7.46 -25.41 13.03
CA ARG A 38 6.98 -24.34 13.93
C ARG A 38 8.12 -23.42 14.39
N ASN A 39 9.28 -23.97 14.76
CA ASN A 39 10.42 -23.16 15.17
C ASN A 39 11.01 -22.37 13.99
N ASP A 40 11.06 -22.98 12.80
CA ASP A 40 11.53 -22.31 11.59
C ASP A 40 10.60 -21.16 11.19
N LEU A 41 9.28 -21.32 11.36
CA LEU A 41 8.29 -20.26 11.15
C LEU A 41 8.47 -19.09 12.13
N ILE A 42 8.69 -19.38 13.41
CA ILE A 42 8.98 -18.35 14.42
C ILE A 42 10.25 -17.60 14.04
N ALA A 43 11.32 -18.32 13.70
CA ALA A 43 12.59 -17.71 13.28
C ALA A 43 12.43 -16.85 12.02
N ALA A 44 11.67 -17.33 11.03
CA ALA A 44 11.40 -16.61 9.79
C ALA A 44 10.64 -15.29 10.05
N VAL A 45 9.59 -15.31 10.86
CA VAL A 45 8.82 -14.09 11.19
C VAL A 45 9.63 -13.13 12.04
N SER A 46 10.32 -13.61 13.07
CA SER A 46 11.19 -12.78 13.89
C SER A 46 12.25 -12.10 13.02
N SER A 47 12.90 -12.84 12.12
CA SER A 47 13.89 -12.27 11.19
C SER A 47 13.29 -11.19 10.27
N ALA A 48 12.08 -11.39 9.72
CA ALA A 48 11.43 -10.39 8.87
C ALA A 48 11.09 -9.10 9.62
N ILE A 49 10.59 -9.24 10.85
CA ILE A 49 10.22 -8.11 11.69
C ILE A 49 11.47 -7.38 12.16
N ASP A 50 12.49 -8.10 12.63
CA ASP A 50 13.77 -7.53 13.09
C ASP A 50 14.46 -6.76 11.96
N GLU A 51 14.48 -7.29 10.73
CA GLU A 51 15.06 -6.60 9.57
C GLU A 51 14.33 -5.28 9.27
N THR A 52 12.99 -5.32 9.28
CA THR A 52 12.17 -4.12 9.02
C THR A 52 12.28 -3.10 10.14
N ALA A 53 12.23 -3.56 11.38
CA ALA A 53 12.35 -2.76 12.60
C ALA A 53 13.73 -2.09 12.69
N THR A 54 14.80 -2.84 12.38
CA THR A 54 16.17 -2.31 12.29
C THR A 54 16.28 -1.25 11.20
N THR A 55 15.71 -1.50 10.02
CA THR A 55 15.71 -0.54 8.90
C THR A 55 15.01 0.77 9.28
N LEU A 56 13.93 0.69 10.04
CA LEU A 56 13.16 1.85 10.48
C LEU A 56 13.68 2.51 11.76
N GLY A 57 14.65 1.92 12.46
CA GLY A 57 15.15 2.45 13.73
C GLY A 57 14.24 2.18 14.93
N VAL A 58 13.34 1.20 14.83
CA VAL A 58 12.37 0.88 15.88
C VAL A 58 12.82 -0.38 16.62
N GLN A 59 13.55 -0.24 17.73
CA GLN A 59 14.02 -1.40 18.48
C GLN A 59 12.93 -2.00 19.37
N ALA A 60 12.42 -3.18 19.00
CA ALA A 60 11.44 -3.93 19.78
C ALA A 60 11.94 -5.35 20.10
N THR A 61 11.61 -5.86 21.28
CA THR A 61 11.77 -7.29 21.59
C THR A 61 10.51 -8.01 21.13
N LEU A 62 10.64 -9.09 20.38
CA LEU A 62 9.50 -9.79 19.79
C LEU A 62 9.09 -11.01 20.63
N GLU A 63 7.78 -11.16 20.83
CA GLU A 63 7.16 -12.41 21.27
C GLU A 63 6.22 -12.90 20.17
N VAL A 64 6.58 -14.00 19.50
CA VAL A 64 5.80 -14.57 18.41
C VAL A 64 4.98 -15.75 18.92
N SER A 65 3.66 -15.64 18.80
CA SER A 65 2.71 -16.71 19.04
C SER A 65 2.16 -17.22 17.69
N ILE A 66 1.93 -18.54 17.61
CA ILE A 66 1.34 -19.18 16.43
C ILE A 66 0.06 -19.87 16.87
N ASP A 67 -1.05 -19.45 16.27
CA ASP A 67 -2.37 -20.04 16.38
C ASP A 67 -2.66 -20.87 15.11
N LEU A 68 -2.96 -22.15 15.31
CA LEU A 68 -3.26 -23.10 14.24
C LEU A 68 -4.78 -23.26 14.16
N ALA A 69 -5.39 -22.68 13.12
CA ALA A 69 -6.83 -22.82 12.90
C ALA A 69 -7.11 -24.09 12.08
N ALA A 70 -7.91 -25.00 12.64
CA ALA A 70 -8.28 -26.28 12.02
C ALA A 70 -9.13 -26.12 10.75
N GLU A 71 -9.85 -25.00 10.60
CA GLU A 71 -10.66 -24.70 9.41
C GLU A 71 -10.39 -23.25 8.94
N PRO A 72 -10.28 -23.01 7.62
CA PRO A 72 -10.41 -21.65 7.09
C PRO A 72 -11.79 -21.11 7.48
N PRO A 73 -11.94 -19.81 7.77
CA PRO A 73 -13.27 -19.24 8.02
C PRO A 73 -14.20 -19.58 6.87
N THR A 74 -15.35 -20.16 7.19
CA THR A 74 -16.18 -20.99 6.31
C THR A 74 -16.86 -20.29 5.14
N ASP A 75 -16.49 -19.05 4.79
CA ASP A 75 -17.22 -18.27 3.77
C ASP A 75 -16.39 -17.35 2.87
N THR A 76 -15.05 -17.49 2.81
CA THR A 76 -14.23 -16.64 1.92
C THR A 76 -12.98 -17.31 1.38
N ALA A 77 -12.46 -16.78 0.26
CA ALA A 77 -11.13 -17.11 -0.24
C ALA A 77 -10.10 -16.94 0.89
N PRO A 78 -9.49 -18.04 1.39
CA PRO A 78 -8.81 -17.99 2.67
C PRO A 78 -7.49 -17.25 2.54
N GLN A 79 -7.33 -16.14 3.25
CA GLN A 79 -5.99 -15.72 3.67
C GLN A 79 -5.41 -16.84 4.54
N LEU A 80 -4.53 -17.64 3.96
CA LEU A 80 -3.91 -18.79 4.63
C LEU A 80 -3.04 -18.38 5.83
N LEU A 81 -2.62 -17.11 5.87
CA LEU A 81 -1.85 -16.49 6.93
C LEU A 81 -2.55 -15.19 7.39
N GLY A 82 -2.72 -15.03 8.68
CA GLY A 82 -3.14 -13.79 9.32
C GLY A 82 -2.03 -13.29 10.23
N ILE A 83 -1.73 -12.00 10.18
CA ILE A 83 -0.69 -11.38 11.01
C ILE A 83 -1.33 -10.28 11.84
N THR A 84 -1.16 -10.36 13.16
CA THR A 84 -1.61 -9.34 14.11
C THR A 84 -0.43 -8.89 14.95
N LEU A 85 -0.11 -7.59 14.90
CA LEU A 85 0.95 -6.96 15.67
C LEU A 85 0.32 -6.09 16.76
N ASN A 86 0.55 -6.41 18.04
CA ASN A 86 0.04 -5.64 19.17
C ASN A 86 -1.51 -5.46 19.12
N GLY A 87 -2.22 -6.49 18.66
CA GLY A 87 -3.68 -6.45 18.48
C GLY A 87 -4.14 -5.76 17.18
N VAL A 88 -3.23 -5.15 16.42
CA VAL A 88 -3.52 -4.51 15.12
C VAL A 88 -3.34 -5.52 13.99
N ARG A 89 -4.41 -5.74 13.22
CA ARG A 89 -4.35 -6.64 12.06
C ARG A 89 -3.55 -5.98 10.92
N CYS A 90 -2.51 -6.67 10.48
CA CYS A 90 -1.65 -6.26 9.37
C CYS A 90 -2.12 -6.95 8.09
N ARG A 91 -2.92 -6.23 7.30
CA ARG A 91 -3.44 -6.73 6.03
C ARG A 91 -2.37 -6.60 4.94
N TYR A 92 -2.44 -7.47 3.94
CA TYR A 92 -1.56 -7.48 2.79
C TYR A 92 -2.33 -8.01 1.57
N PRO A 93 -1.88 -7.72 0.33
CA PRO A 93 -2.61 -8.16 -0.84
C PRO A 93 -2.51 -9.66 -1.01
N ALA A 94 -3.38 -10.27 -1.81
CA ALA A 94 -3.32 -11.69 -2.16
C ALA A 94 -2.10 -12.04 -3.04
N LEU A 95 -0.88 -11.76 -2.54
CA LEU A 95 0.41 -11.99 -3.17
C LEU A 95 0.93 -13.40 -2.89
N THR A 96 0.30 -14.16 -1.98
CA THR A 96 0.74 -15.51 -1.60
C THR A 96 1.02 -16.41 -2.80
N PRO A 97 0.20 -16.45 -3.88
CA PRO A 97 0.53 -17.24 -5.06
C PRO A 97 1.77 -16.73 -5.80
N ARG A 98 1.98 -15.41 -5.87
CA ARG A 98 3.17 -14.80 -6.50
C ARG A 98 4.44 -15.07 -5.70
N LEU A 99 4.37 -14.97 -4.39
CA LEU A 99 5.50 -15.20 -3.48
C LEU A 99 5.82 -16.69 -3.35
N ALA A 100 4.80 -17.56 -3.32
CA ALA A 100 5.00 -19.00 -3.38
C ALA A 100 5.66 -19.40 -4.69
N ARG A 101 5.22 -18.83 -5.82
CA ARG A 101 5.87 -19.01 -7.12
C ARG A 101 7.33 -18.58 -7.10
N LEU A 102 7.64 -17.45 -6.46
CA LEU A 102 9.02 -16.97 -6.34
C LEU A 102 9.90 -17.99 -5.61
N VAL A 103 9.47 -18.45 -4.43
CA VAL A 103 10.21 -19.42 -3.63
C VAL A 103 10.35 -20.76 -4.36
N GLN A 104 9.29 -21.25 -4.99
CA GLN A 104 9.33 -22.48 -5.78
C GLN A 104 10.25 -22.38 -7.00
N SER A 105 10.30 -21.20 -7.62
CA SER A 105 11.16 -20.96 -8.78
C SER A 105 12.64 -20.99 -8.43
N GLU A 106 13.04 -20.68 -7.19
CA GLU A 106 14.43 -20.87 -6.75
C GLU A 106 14.81 -22.35 -6.68
N ASN A 107 13.87 -23.19 -6.25
CA ASN A 107 14.11 -24.61 -5.99
C ASN A 107 13.89 -25.53 -7.19
N ARG A 108 13.24 -25.06 -8.27
CA ARG A 108 12.77 -25.92 -9.39
C ARG A 108 13.01 -25.38 -10.80
N LEU A 109 14.08 -24.59 -11.02
CA LEU A 109 14.40 -23.97 -12.31
C LEU A 109 14.41 -24.92 -13.54
N ASP A 110 14.63 -26.22 -13.35
CA ASP A 110 14.79 -27.21 -14.44
C ASP A 110 13.55 -28.06 -14.75
N ASP A 111 12.44 -27.94 -14.00
CA ASP A 111 11.28 -28.83 -14.18
C ASP A 111 10.26 -28.29 -15.21
N THR A 112 10.49 -28.60 -16.49
CA THR A 112 9.57 -28.29 -17.59
C THR A 112 8.25 -29.09 -17.54
N SER A 113 8.13 -30.08 -16.66
CA SER A 113 6.96 -30.96 -16.57
C SER A 113 5.88 -30.46 -15.59
N PHE A 114 6.18 -29.39 -14.83
CA PHE A 114 5.25 -28.83 -13.87
C PHE A 114 4.15 -28.02 -14.58
N ALA A 115 2.97 -28.60 -14.68
CA ALA A 115 1.79 -27.98 -15.28
C ALA A 115 1.18 -26.95 -14.31
N TRP A 116 1.46 -25.67 -14.53
CA TRP A 116 0.88 -24.54 -13.79
C TRP A 116 -0.55 -24.24 -14.28
N THR A 117 -1.49 -25.15 -14.04
CA THR A 117 -2.87 -25.04 -14.57
C THR A 117 -3.87 -24.45 -13.58
N SER A 118 -3.49 -24.19 -12.33
CA SER A 118 -4.44 -23.68 -11.33
C SER A 118 -4.15 -22.24 -10.88
N PRO A 119 -5.15 -21.34 -10.89
CA PRO A 119 -5.04 -20.03 -10.25
C PRO A 119 -5.05 -20.11 -8.71
N TRP A 120 -5.57 -21.20 -8.11
CA TRP A 120 -5.52 -21.60 -6.69
C TRP A 120 -5.93 -23.08 -6.55
N PRO A 121 -5.35 -23.92 -5.67
CA PRO A 121 -4.23 -23.68 -4.77
C PRO A 121 -2.92 -24.07 -5.43
N VAL A 122 -1.90 -23.25 -5.17
CA VAL A 122 -0.51 -23.70 -5.16
C VAL A 122 -0.51 -24.97 -4.30
N ASP A 123 0.02 -26.06 -4.85
CA ASP A 123 0.61 -27.10 -4.02
C ASP A 123 1.71 -26.37 -3.25
N ILE A 124 1.35 -25.75 -2.10
CA ILE A 124 2.31 -25.08 -1.22
C ILE A 124 3.37 -26.13 -1.06
N GLY A 125 4.60 -25.82 -1.51
CA GLY A 125 5.58 -26.82 -1.88
C GLY A 125 5.93 -27.81 -0.75
N ALA A 126 7.02 -28.54 -0.91
CA ALA A 126 7.56 -29.29 0.21
C ALA A 126 7.63 -28.38 1.46
N ALA A 127 7.40 -28.94 2.65
CA ALA A 127 7.30 -28.19 3.91
C ALA A 127 8.47 -27.19 4.14
N GLU A 128 9.61 -27.42 3.48
CA GLU A 128 10.80 -26.56 3.43
C GLU A 128 10.57 -25.14 2.85
N ASP A 129 9.61 -24.93 1.95
CA ASP A 129 9.35 -23.63 1.31
C ASP A 129 8.54 -22.67 2.21
N VAL A 130 7.79 -23.22 3.17
CA VAL A 130 6.80 -22.49 3.96
C VAL A 130 7.40 -21.36 4.81
N PRO A 131 8.52 -21.57 5.55
CA PRO A 131 9.15 -20.49 6.31
C PRO A 131 9.56 -19.28 5.44
N SER A 132 10.09 -19.53 4.24
CA SER A 132 10.48 -18.46 3.30
C SER A 132 9.29 -17.66 2.81
N ILE A 133 8.17 -18.33 2.47
CA ILE A 133 6.93 -17.65 2.07
C ILE A 133 6.38 -16.80 3.23
N VAL A 134 6.32 -17.38 4.43
CA VAL A 134 5.83 -16.68 5.63
C VAL A 134 6.71 -15.48 5.98
N ARG A 135 8.04 -15.59 5.84
CA ARG A 135 8.96 -14.45 5.97
C ARG A 135 8.60 -13.31 5.02
N LEU A 136 8.47 -13.59 3.73
CA LEU A 136 8.21 -12.57 2.70
C LEU A 136 6.85 -11.90 2.89
N VAL A 137 5.82 -12.67 3.22
CA VAL A 137 4.49 -12.13 3.52
C VAL A 137 4.51 -11.26 4.77
N SER A 138 5.25 -11.67 5.81
CA SER A 138 5.36 -10.91 7.06
C SER A 138 6.07 -9.58 6.87
N ALA A 139 7.16 -9.57 6.10
CA ALA A 139 7.86 -8.36 5.72
C ALA A 139 6.96 -7.40 4.93
N GLU A 140 6.20 -7.90 3.95
CA GLU A 140 5.26 -7.08 3.17
C GLU A 140 4.13 -6.52 4.04
N ALA A 141 3.48 -7.35 4.86
CA ALA A 141 2.38 -6.91 5.73
C ALA A 141 2.84 -5.80 6.69
N LEU A 142 4.05 -5.92 7.23
CA LEU A 142 4.64 -4.92 8.10
C LEU A 142 5.03 -3.65 7.34
N ALA A 143 5.59 -3.77 6.13
CA ALA A 143 5.95 -2.61 5.31
C ALA A 143 4.75 -1.78 4.82
N LEU A 144 3.52 -2.30 4.96
CA LEU A 144 2.27 -1.59 4.70
C LEU A 144 1.68 -0.88 5.91
N ARG A 145 2.10 -1.28 7.12
CA ARG A 145 1.66 -0.64 8.37
C ARG A 145 2.79 -0.62 9.41
N PRO A 146 3.92 0.04 9.10
CA PRO A 146 5.10 0.06 9.98
C PRO A 146 4.81 0.75 11.32
N SER A 147 3.84 1.67 11.39
CA SER A 147 3.41 2.29 12.67
C SER A 147 2.95 1.28 13.73
N ALA A 148 2.59 0.06 13.35
CA ALA A 148 2.21 -1.01 14.28
C ALA A 148 3.37 -1.47 15.19
N LEU A 149 4.63 -1.20 14.81
CA LEU A 149 5.82 -1.46 15.64
C LEU A 149 5.99 -0.43 16.76
N LEU A 150 5.45 0.78 16.60
CA LEU A 150 5.64 1.87 17.55
C LEU A 150 4.60 1.80 18.67
N THR A 151 4.78 0.83 19.58
CA THR A 151 3.98 0.75 20.81
C THR A 151 4.31 1.89 21.76
N ALA A 152 3.51 2.03 22.82
CA ALA A 152 3.78 2.99 23.87
C ALA A 152 5.18 2.75 24.48
N GLU A 153 5.52 1.51 24.81
CA GLU A 153 6.79 1.11 25.42
C GLU A 153 7.97 1.30 24.48
N VAL A 154 7.79 0.99 23.19
CA VAL A 154 8.83 1.20 22.17
C VAL A 154 9.08 2.69 21.97
N LEU A 155 8.03 3.51 21.99
CA LEU A 155 8.15 4.97 21.94
C LEU A 155 8.92 5.53 23.13
N ASP A 156 8.70 5.01 24.35
CA ASP A 156 9.44 5.45 25.53
C ASP A 156 10.94 5.18 25.39
N ARG A 157 11.32 3.98 24.93
CA ARG A 157 12.72 3.65 24.67
C ARG A 157 13.30 4.54 23.59
N TYR A 158 12.58 4.71 22.49
CA TYR A 158 13.02 5.56 21.39
C TYR A 158 13.31 6.99 21.90
N MET A 159 12.46 7.53 22.78
CA MET A 159 12.69 8.84 23.41
C MET A 159 13.87 8.86 24.39
N ASP A 160 14.17 7.74 25.05
CA ASP A 160 15.41 7.60 25.83
C ASP A 160 16.65 7.66 24.95
N ASP A 161 16.62 6.99 23.79
CA ASP A 161 17.73 7.00 22.84
C ASP A 161 17.92 8.37 22.17
N VAL A 162 16.83 9.07 21.85
CA VAL A 162 16.87 10.47 21.38
C VAL A 162 17.44 11.40 22.46
N ALA A 163 17.03 11.26 23.72
CA ALA A 163 17.57 12.06 24.82
C ALA A 163 19.04 11.79 25.13
N ALA A 164 19.56 10.62 24.74
CA ALA A 164 20.98 10.32 24.84
C ALA A 164 21.83 11.02 23.76
N THR A 165 21.21 11.44 22.65
CA THR A 165 21.89 12.04 21.49
C THR A 165 21.67 13.55 21.37
N VAL A 166 20.49 14.06 21.76
CA VAL A 166 20.11 15.47 21.62
C VAL A 166 19.73 16.06 22.99
N SER A 167 20.29 17.22 23.32
CA SER A 167 19.91 18.00 24.52
C SER A 167 18.67 18.85 24.28
N GLY A 168 17.86 19.09 25.32
CA GLY A 168 16.68 19.96 25.22
C GLY A 168 15.39 19.23 24.81
N VAL A 169 15.38 17.89 24.90
CA VAL A 169 14.22 17.04 24.55
C VAL A 169 13.33 16.73 25.77
N GLU A 170 13.58 17.36 26.92
CA GLU A 170 12.81 17.14 28.14
C GLU A 170 11.33 17.47 27.94
N SER A 171 11.04 18.55 27.22
CA SER A 171 9.68 18.98 26.89
C SER A 171 8.95 17.99 25.96
N LEU A 172 9.67 17.36 25.04
CA LEU A 172 9.12 16.32 24.16
C LEU A 172 8.63 15.08 24.93
N ARG A 173 9.23 14.77 26.08
CA ARG A 173 8.77 13.67 26.94
C ARG A 173 7.40 13.95 27.54
N ASP A 174 7.13 15.21 27.90
CA ASP A 174 5.82 15.63 28.40
C ASP A 174 4.77 15.61 27.26
N GLN A 175 5.21 15.79 26.01
CA GLN A 175 4.39 15.74 24.80
C GLN A 175 4.35 14.36 24.11
N ARG A 176 4.49 13.27 24.88
CA ARG A 176 4.59 11.90 24.35
C ARG A 176 3.52 11.53 23.32
N SER A 177 2.26 11.93 23.52
CA SER A 177 1.17 11.60 22.58
C SER A 177 1.37 12.26 21.22
N TRP A 178 1.80 13.52 21.21
CA TRP A 178 2.12 14.28 20.00
C TRP A 178 3.31 13.65 19.26
N VAL A 179 4.40 13.32 19.96
CA VAL A 179 5.56 12.65 19.35
C VAL A 179 5.15 11.32 18.72
N GLY A 180 4.35 10.54 19.43
CA GLY A 180 3.84 9.27 18.93
C GLY A 180 2.95 9.41 17.69
N GLU A 181 2.21 10.51 17.54
CA GLU A 181 1.39 10.79 16.36
C GLU A 181 2.27 11.19 15.15
N VAL A 182 3.25 12.07 15.39
CA VAL A 182 4.23 12.50 14.39
C VAL A 182 5.00 11.30 13.84
N LEU A 183 5.64 10.52 14.71
CA LEU A 183 6.49 9.40 14.29
C LEU A 183 5.70 8.29 13.59
N ARG A 184 4.45 8.00 13.99
CA ARG A 184 3.61 7.04 13.26
C ARG A 184 3.31 7.50 11.85
N THR A 185 3.03 8.80 11.68
CA THR A 185 2.77 9.38 10.35
C THR A 185 4.00 9.27 9.45
N VAL A 186 5.19 9.57 9.98
CA VAL A 186 6.48 9.42 9.27
C VAL A 186 6.75 7.96 8.90
N LEU A 187 6.60 7.04 9.86
CA LEU A 187 6.79 5.61 9.64
C LEU A 187 5.86 5.08 8.56
N ASP A 188 4.58 5.44 8.56
CA ASP A 188 3.61 5.01 7.55
C ASP A 188 3.89 5.57 6.14
N GLN A 189 4.79 6.57 6.02
CA GLN A 189 5.39 6.96 4.73
C GLN A 189 6.61 6.10 4.34
N ARG A 190 6.89 5.03 5.08
CA ARG A 190 8.03 4.11 4.87
C ARG A 190 9.39 4.78 5.11
N ILE A 191 9.43 5.83 5.94
CA ILE A 191 10.63 6.61 6.26
C ILE A 191 11.21 6.12 7.58
N SER A 192 12.52 5.95 7.61
CA SER A 192 13.26 5.53 8.79
C SER A 192 13.40 6.67 9.79
N ILE A 193 13.30 6.32 11.08
CA ILE A 193 13.57 7.22 12.21
C ILE A 193 14.85 6.79 12.95
N ALA A 194 15.73 6.01 12.31
CA ALA A 194 16.96 5.49 12.92
C ALA A 194 18.00 6.56 13.27
N ASP A 195 17.98 7.71 12.59
CA ASP A 195 18.85 8.84 12.91
C ASP A 195 18.25 9.65 14.09
N HIS A 196 18.48 9.16 15.30
CA HIS A 196 17.93 9.76 16.52
C HIS A 196 18.37 11.22 16.73
N GLU A 197 19.58 11.57 16.29
CA GLU A 197 20.09 12.95 16.38
C GLU A 197 19.30 13.87 15.45
N ARG A 198 19.16 13.46 14.18
CA ARG A 198 18.42 14.26 13.20
C ARG A 198 16.94 14.37 13.56
N VAL A 199 16.29 13.25 13.90
CA VAL A 199 14.88 13.21 14.28
C VAL A 199 14.64 14.05 15.55
N GLY A 200 15.49 13.91 16.57
CA GLY A 200 15.37 14.70 17.80
C GLY A 200 15.46 16.21 17.54
N ALA A 201 16.42 16.64 16.71
CA ALA A 201 16.55 18.04 16.33
C ALA A 201 15.32 18.58 15.58
N LEU A 202 14.75 17.80 14.66
CA LEU A 202 13.54 18.17 13.92
C LEU A 202 12.31 18.25 14.84
N LEU A 203 12.14 17.29 15.75
CA LEU A 203 11.05 17.31 16.73
C LEU A 203 11.12 18.53 17.65
N CYS A 204 12.31 18.88 18.14
CA CYS A 204 12.49 20.11 18.94
C CYS A 204 12.17 21.37 18.12
N ALA A 205 12.56 21.41 16.84
CA ALA A 205 12.28 22.55 15.97
C ALA A 205 10.78 22.71 15.66
N ALA A 206 10.03 21.61 15.67
CA ALA A 206 8.60 21.58 15.38
C ALA A 206 7.71 21.50 16.64
N GLU A 207 8.25 21.65 17.84
CA GLU A 207 7.52 21.41 19.10
C GLU A 207 6.28 22.30 19.27
N GLU A 208 6.32 23.52 18.74
CA GLU A 208 5.18 24.46 18.80
C GLU A 208 4.12 24.18 17.72
N GLU A 209 4.42 23.33 16.75
CA GLU A 209 3.55 22.97 15.64
C GLU A 209 2.56 21.87 16.03
N ASN A 210 1.43 21.80 15.33
CA ASN A 210 0.55 20.64 15.48
C ASN A 210 1.22 19.37 14.91
N ALA A 211 0.72 18.20 15.28
CA ALA A 211 1.34 16.92 14.91
C ALA A 211 1.39 16.69 13.38
N THR A 212 0.44 17.24 12.64
CA THR A 212 0.43 17.12 11.17
C THR A 212 1.52 17.97 10.54
N ASP A 213 1.61 19.25 10.92
CA ASP A 213 2.64 20.17 10.44
C ASP A 213 4.05 19.63 10.77
N ALA A 214 4.25 19.17 12.00
CA ALA A 214 5.51 18.55 12.41
C ALA A 214 5.83 17.28 11.60
N ALA A 215 4.85 16.40 11.38
CA ALA A 215 5.05 15.21 10.56
C ALA A 215 5.46 15.55 9.13
N GLU A 216 4.83 16.54 8.49
CA GLU A 216 5.18 16.94 7.12
C GLU A 216 6.58 17.56 7.02
N LEU A 217 7.02 18.30 8.04
CA LEU A 217 8.39 18.81 8.13
C LEU A 217 9.41 17.66 8.24
N LEU A 218 9.14 16.66 9.08
CA LEU A 218 9.99 15.49 9.19
C LEU A 218 10.00 14.65 7.89
N VAL A 219 8.84 14.46 7.26
CA VAL A 219 8.73 13.74 5.98
C VAL A 219 9.53 14.47 4.89
N ALA A 220 9.43 15.80 4.80
CA ALA A 220 10.17 16.57 3.80
C ALA A 220 11.69 16.45 3.96
N ASP A 221 12.19 16.43 5.21
CA ASP A 221 13.63 16.36 5.49
C ASP A 221 14.21 14.94 5.39
N LEU A 222 13.46 13.94 5.85
CA LEU A 222 13.93 12.55 5.98
C LEU A 222 13.62 11.68 4.75
N ALA A 223 12.65 12.08 3.91
CA ALA A 223 12.32 11.33 2.70
C ALA A 223 13.51 11.22 1.75
N ARG A 224 13.62 10.09 1.07
CA ARG A 224 14.70 9.89 0.10
C ARG A 224 14.40 10.58 -1.22
N THR A 225 15.44 11.11 -1.84
CA THR A 225 15.34 11.77 -3.14
C THR A 225 15.33 10.81 -4.32
N THR A 226 15.52 9.51 -4.10
CA THR A 226 15.54 8.49 -5.16
C THR A 226 14.87 7.17 -4.76
N ILE A 227 14.25 6.53 -5.76
CA ILE A 227 13.70 5.18 -5.71
C ILE A 227 14.81 4.19 -6.08
N GLY A 228 15.07 3.21 -5.23
CA GLY A 228 16.09 2.20 -5.51
C GLY A 228 15.50 1.00 -6.24
N LEU A 229 16.02 0.62 -7.40
CA LEU A 229 15.61 -0.59 -8.11
C LEU A 229 16.68 -1.66 -7.93
N ARG A 230 16.38 -2.67 -7.11
CA ARG A 230 17.28 -3.80 -6.84
C ARG A 230 17.12 -4.87 -7.89
N LEU A 231 18.15 -5.05 -8.71
CA LEU A 231 18.16 -6.02 -9.81
C LEU A 231 19.19 -7.10 -9.54
N PRO A 232 18.98 -8.33 -10.03
CA PRO A 232 20.02 -9.35 -10.08
C PRO A 232 21.25 -8.89 -10.86
N ASP A 233 22.44 -9.36 -10.45
CA ASP A 233 23.71 -8.92 -11.03
C ASP A 233 23.83 -9.28 -12.54
N ASP A 234 23.18 -10.34 -12.98
CA ASP A 234 23.15 -10.80 -14.38
C ASP A 234 22.33 -9.89 -15.31
N PHE A 235 21.39 -9.11 -14.76
CA PHE A 235 20.52 -8.24 -15.57
C PHE A 235 21.25 -7.01 -16.14
N GLY A 236 22.28 -6.51 -15.45
CA GLY A 236 23.05 -5.35 -15.91
C GLY A 236 23.81 -5.59 -17.21
N GLU A 237 24.22 -6.84 -17.47
CA GLU A 237 24.91 -7.24 -18.70
C GLU A 237 23.95 -7.33 -19.90
N ASP A 238 22.70 -7.74 -19.66
CA ASP A 238 21.64 -7.86 -20.67
C ASP A 238 21.06 -6.50 -21.11
N LEU A 239 21.00 -5.54 -20.18
CA LEU A 239 20.61 -4.16 -20.47
C LEU A 239 21.59 -3.45 -21.42
N GLY A 240 22.90 -3.73 -21.28
CA GLY A 240 23.96 -3.12 -22.09
C GLY A 240 24.23 -3.79 -23.45
N SER A 241 23.70 -4.99 -23.69
CA SER A 241 24.08 -5.84 -24.83
C SER A 241 23.25 -5.67 -26.11
N GLY A 242 22.26 -4.76 -26.13
CA GLY A 242 21.85 -4.11 -27.39
C GLY A 242 20.48 -4.44 -27.99
N ASN A 243 19.45 -4.76 -27.20
CA ASN A 243 18.07 -4.89 -27.72
C ASN A 243 17.01 -4.01 -27.02
N LEU A 244 17.36 -3.27 -25.96
CA LEU A 244 16.39 -2.60 -25.07
C LEU A 244 16.53 -1.07 -24.96
N GLY A 245 17.43 -0.44 -25.72
CA GLY A 245 17.76 0.98 -25.56
C GLY A 245 18.62 1.24 -24.32
N ASP A 246 18.96 2.50 -24.07
CA ASP A 246 19.65 2.90 -22.85
C ASP A 246 18.73 2.63 -21.63
N PRO A 247 19.18 1.94 -20.57
CA PRO A 247 18.39 1.75 -19.35
C PRO A 247 17.84 3.05 -18.77
N ASP A 248 18.58 4.14 -18.92
CA ASP A 248 18.15 5.47 -18.47
C ASP A 248 16.94 5.97 -19.29
N ASP A 249 16.88 5.67 -20.59
CA ASP A 249 15.74 6.03 -21.45
C ASP A 249 14.48 5.26 -21.04
N LEU A 250 14.62 3.98 -20.69
CA LEU A 250 13.52 3.16 -20.21
C LEU A 250 12.96 3.71 -18.89
N LEU A 251 13.84 4.06 -17.94
CA LEU A 251 13.42 4.64 -16.66
C LEU A 251 12.78 6.03 -16.85
N ALA A 252 13.34 6.87 -17.72
CA ALA A 252 12.78 8.16 -18.07
C ALA A 252 11.38 8.03 -18.71
N PHE A 253 11.18 7.01 -19.55
CA PHE A 253 9.87 6.70 -20.13
C PHE A 253 8.86 6.35 -19.03
N VAL A 254 9.22 5.52 -18.05
CA VAL A 254 8.32 5.20 -16.91
C VAL A 254 7.90 6.44 -16.15
N LEU A 255 8.86 7.29 -15.78
CA LEU A 255 8.59 8.52 -15.04
C LEU A 255 7.68 9.46 -15.84
N LYS A 256 7.94 9.62 -17.14
CA LYS A 256 7.11 10.44 -18.02
C LYS A 256 5.68 9.90 -18.13
N SER A 257 5.52 8.60 -18.39
CA SER A 257 4.18 7.99 -18.50
C SER A 257 3.39 8.10 -17.19
N LEU A 258 4.05 7.89 -16.04
CA LEU A 258 3.40 8.06 -14.74
C LEU A 258 3.02 9.52 -14.46
N TYR A 259 3.83 10.49 -14.86
CA TYR A 259 3.47 11.91 -14.77
C TYR A 259 2.26 12.24 -15.65
N GLU A 260 2.21 11.75 -16.89
CA GLU A 260 1.07 11.97 -17.78
C GLU A 260 -0.23 11.34 -17.25
N GLU A 261 -0.12 10.17 -16.61
CA GLU A 261 -1.26 9.47 -16.00
C GLU A 261 -1.74 10.14 -14.70
N THR A 262 -0.83 10.39 -13.77
CA THR A 262 -1.15 10.75 -12.38
C THR A 262 -1.04 12.25 -12.11
N GLY A 263 -0.22 12.99 -12.86
CA GLY A 263 0.17 14.37 -12.57
C GLY A 263 1.19 14.52 -11.44
N LEU A 264 1.67 13.42 -10.87
CA LEU A 264 2.67 13.43 -9.80
C LEU A 264 4.08 13.44 -10.37
N VAL A 265 4.94 14.26 -9.76
CA VAL A 265 6.37 14.25 -10.05
C VAL A 265 7.03 13.22 -9.14
N PHE A 266 7.44 12.10 -9.72
CA PHE A 266 8.12 11.05 -9.00
C PHE A 266 9.63 11.31 -8.88
N PRO A 267 10.29 10.87 -7.79
CA PRO A 267 11.74 10.93 -7.67
C PRO A 267 12.47 10.10 -8.74
N ARG A 268 13.76 10.40 -8.96
CA ARG A 268 14.60 9.63 -9.88
C ARG A 268 14.72 8.17 -9.41
N ILE A 269 14.90 7.26 -10.36
CA ILE A 269 15.13 5.85 -10.10
C ILE A 269 16.65 5.59 -10.23
N ASP A 270 17.23 4.93 -9.23
CA ASP A 270 18.63 4.50 -9.23
C ASP A 270 18.71 2.98 -9.14
N PHE A 271 19.70 2.38 -9.77
CA PHE A 271 19.97 0.95 -9.64
C PHE A 271 20.70 0.62 -8.34
N GLU A 272 20.22 -0.39 -7.63
CA GLU A 272 20.81 -0.91 -6.40
C GLU A 272 21.21 -2.37 -6.56
N ARG A 273 22.21 -2.79 -5.79
CA ARG A 273 22.56 -4.20 -5.69
C ARG A 273 21.48 -4.98 -4.93
N PRO A 274 21.26 -6.26 -5.28
CA PRO A 274 20.32 -7.09 -4.56
C PRO A 274 20.83 -7.33 -3.14
N ALA A 275 19.90 -7.47 -2.18
CA ALA A 275 20.27 -7.83 -0.82
C ALA A 275 20.70 -9.30 -0.75
N ALA A 276 21.53 -9.67 0.23
CA ALA A 276 22.01 -11.05 0.38
C ALA A 276 20.88 -12.07 0.62
N ASN A 277 19.74 -11.62 1.16
CA ASN A 277 18.54 -12.42 1.44
C ASN A 277 17.44 -12.23 0.38
N GLN A 278 17.73 -11.54 -0.72
CA GLN A 278 16.82 -11.40 -1.85
C GLN A 278 16.77 -12.71 -2.63
N PRO A 279 15.57 -13.24 -2.94
CA PRO A 279 15.47 -14.46 -3.72
C PRO A 279 16.20 -14.38 -5.07
N ALA A 280 16.78 -15.48 -5.53
CA ALA A 280 17.42 -15.59 -6.82
C ALA A 280 16.44 -15.25 -7.95
N ARG A 281 16.95 -14.64 -9.02
CA ARG A 281 16.14 -14.18 -10.17
C ARG A 281 14.92 -13.34 -9.76
N SER A 282 15.08 -12.49 -8.75
CA SER A 282 14.02 -11.59 -8.30
C SER A 282 14.49 -10.15 -8.28
N PHE A 283 13.56 -9.22 -8.36
CA PHE A 283 13.84 -7.79 -8.25
C PHE A 283 12.85 -7.14 -7.29
N ALA A 284 13.24 -6.00 -6.72
CA ALA A 284 12.42 -5.26 -5.77
C ALA A 284 12.68 -3.76 -5.90
N ALA A 285 11.73 -2.94 -5.46
CA ALA A 285 11.91 -1.50 -5.35
C ALA A 285 12.05 -1.09 -3.89
N ARG A 286 12.97 -0.18 -3.60
CA ARG A 286 13.05 0.56 -2.34
C ARG A 286 12.29 1.87 -2.51
N ILE A 287 11.23 2.03 -1.71
CA ILE A 287 10.42 3.24 -1.61
C ILE A 287 10.67 3.84 -0.23
N ASN A 288 11.26 5.05 -0.20
CA ASN A 288 11.92 5.60 0.99
C ASN A 288 12.90 4.57 1.59
N ASP A 289 12.73 4.14 2.83
CA ASP A 289 13.67 3.21 3.48
C ASP A 289 13.23 1.74 3.37
N LEU A 290 11.97 1.47 3.04
CA LEU A 290 11.46 0.10 2.96
C LEU A 290 11.42 -0.45 1.53
N VAL A 291 11.73 -1.74 1.44
CA VAL A 291 11.74 -2.51 0.19
C VAL A 291 10.37 -3.14 -0.03
N THR A 292 9.92 -3.24 -1.26
CA THR A 292 8.69 -3.96 -1.63
C THR A 292 8.91 -5.47 -1.55
N ALA A 293 7.83 -6.24 -1.43
CA ALA A 293 7.90 -7.67 -1.71
C ALA A 293 8.60 -7.94 -3.06
N PRO A 294 9.58 -8.86 -3.11
CA PRO A 294 10.30 -9.16 -4.35
C PRO A 294 9.36 -9.76 -5.40
N SER A 295 9.57 -9.36 -6.65
CA SER A 295 8.89 -9.91 -7.82
C SER A 295 9.82 -10.82 -8.58
N TRP A 296 9.27 -11.91 -9.11
CA TRP A 296 10.02 -12.83 -9.95
C TRP A 296 10.41 -12.17 -11.28
N MET A 297 11.67 -12.36 -11.69
CA MET A 297 12.21 -11.85 -12.94
C MET A 297 12.14 -12.94 -14.02
N PRO A 298 11.35 -12.74 -15.10
CA PRO A 298 11.33 -13.67 -16.20
C PRO A 298 12.72 -13.80 -16.84
N PRO A 299 13.13 -15.00 -17.28
CA PRO A 299 14.26 -15.17 -18.19
C PRO A 299 14.14 -14.34 -19.48
N PRO A 300 15.28 -13.96 -20.10
CA PRO A 300 15.28 -13.15 -21.32
C PRO A 300 14.70 -13.90 -22.54
N ASP A 301 14.66 -15.23 -22.51
CA ASP A 301 14.04 -16.07 -23.53
C ASP A 301 12.52 -16.24 -23.36
N LEU A 302 11.92 -15.58 -22.35
CA LEU A 302 10.48 -15.57 -22.12
C LEU A 302 9.91 -14.15 -22.23
N ILE A 303 8.70 -14.07 -22.78
CA ILE A 303 7.90 -12.85 -22.85
C ILE A 303 6.51 -13.11 -22.29
N MET A 304 5.91 -12.06 -21.72
CA MET A 304 4.54 -12.09 -21.24
C MET A 304 3.57 -11.66 -22.34
N VAL A 305 2.42 -12.30 -22.43
CA VAL A 305 1.35 -11.98 -23.40
C VAL A 305 0.08 -11.63 -22.64
N ASN A 306 -0.68 -10.67 -23.16
CA ASN A 306 -1.91 -10.15 -22.54
C ASN A 306 -3.13 -11.07 -22.62
N GLU A 307 -2.94 -12.39 -22.57
CA GLU A 307 -4.03 -13.34 -22.72
C GLU A 307 -3.78 -14.65 -21.96
N THR A 308 -4.84 -15.40 -21.67
CA THR A 308 -4.77 -16.66 -20.92
C THR A 308 -4.24 -17.83 -21.76
N PRO A 309 -3.66 -18.88 -21.13
CA PRO A 309 -3.12 -20.02 -21.85
C PRO A 309 -4.12 -20.69 -22.78
N GLU A 310 -5.39 -20.79 -22.36
CA GLU A 310 -6.46 -21.47 -23.08
C GLU A 310 -6.77 -20.82 -24.43
N GLN A 311 -6.55 -19.51 -24.56
CA GLN A 311 -6.91 -18.78 -25.77
C GLN A 311 -5.77 -18.76 -26.79
N ILE A 312 -4.51 -18.77 -26.35
CA ILE A 312 -3.34 -18.65 -27.23
C ILE A 312 -2.62 -19.98 -27.50
N CYS A 313 -2.99 -21.06 -26.81
CA CYS A 313 -2.36 -22.39 -26.98
C CYS A 313 -2.50 -22.97 -28.40
N SER A 314 -3.45 -22.47 -29.20
CA SER A 314 -3.61 -22.86 -30.60
C SER A 314 -2.60 -22.18 -31.56
N ILE A 315 -1.96 -21.09 -31.11
CA ILE A 315 -1.05 -20.26 -31.90
C ILE A 315 0.39 -20.55 -31.51
N VAL A 316 0.65 -20.66 -30.21
CA VAL A 316 2.00 -20.77 -29.63
C VAL A 316 2.03 -21.77 -28.49
N ASP A 317 3.20 -22.34 -28.22
CA ASP A 317 3.43 -23.14 -27.03
C ASP A 317 3.51 -22.24 -25.78
N VAL A 318 2.55 -22.42 -24.88
CA VAL A 318 2.48 -21.66 -23.63
C VAL A 318 3.30 -22.37 -22.58
N ARG A 319 4.30 -21.67 -22.02
CA ARG A 319 5.14 -22.24 -20.96
C ARG A 319 4.39 -22.34 -19.66
N PHE A 320 3.67 -21.28 -19.28
CA PHE A 320 2.85 -21.25 -18.07
C PHE A 320 1.92 -20.03 -18.01
N SER A 321 0.93 -20.10 -17.13
CA SER A 321 0.08 -18.97 -16.76
C SER A 321 0.86 -17.92 -15.95
N ALA A 322 0.55 -16.65 -16.19
CA ALA A 322 1.14 -15.49 -15.54
C ALA A 322 0.06 -14.53 -15.06
N ILE A 323 0.45 -13.53 -14.25
CA ILE A 323 -0.45 -12.47 -13.85
C ILE A 323 0.24 -11.15 -14.16
N ASN A 324 -0.45 -10.25 -14.86
CA ASN A 324 0.04 -8.92 -15.11
C ASN A 324 0.27 -8.18 -13.77
N PRO A 325 1.47 -7.64 -13.51
CA PRO A 325 1.78 -7.00 -12.23
C PRO A 325 1.01 -5.69 -12.00
N ALA A 326 0.64 -4.97 -13.07
CA ALA A 326 -0.05 -3.69 -13.01
C ALA A 326 -1.57 -3.82 -12.94
N THR A 327 -2.16 -4.84 -13.57
CA THR A 327 -3.62 -4.99 -13.66
C THR A 327 -4.17 -6.19 -12.88
N LEU A 328 -3.30 -7.06 -12.37
CA LEU A 328 -3.64 -8.36 -11.77
C LEU A 328 -4.43 -9.31 -12.70
N LYS A 329 -4.50 -9.01 -14.00
CA LYS A 329 -5.17 -9.88 -14.97
C LYS A 329 -4.34 -11.12 -15.29
N PRO A 330 -4.96 -12.27 -15.55
CA PRO A 330 -4.27 -13.45 -16.05
C PRO A 330 -3.71 -13.19 -17.43
N ASN A 331 -2.48 -13.63 -17.59
CA ASN A 331 -1.63 -13.52 -18.77
C ASN A 331 -0.97 -14.88 -19.01
N SER A 332 -0.13 -14.96 -20.03
CA SER A 332 0.67 -16.15 -20.33
C SER A 332 2.13 -15.80 -20.51
N MET A 333 3.03 -16.71 -20.18
CA MET A 333 4.42 -16.64 -20.63
C MET A 333 4.66 -17.62 -21.78
N VAL A 334 5.36 -17.12 -22.79
CA VAL A 334 5.70 -17.85 -24.02
C VAL A 334 7.16 -17.60 -24.36
N ALA A 335 7.72 -18.39 -25.28
CA ALA A 335 9.07 -18.16 -25.77
C ALA A 335 9.18 -16.79 -26.48
N ALA A 336 10.29 -16.09 -26.28
CA ALA A 336 10.54 -14.79 -26.89
C ALA A 336 10.51 -14.83 -28.43
N SER A 337 10.86 -15.97 -29.03
CA SER A 337 10.75 -16.20 -30.48
C SER A 337 9.32 -16.11 -31.02
N ALA A 338 8.30 -16.16 -30.16
CA ALA A 338 6.90 -16.07 -30.55
C ALA A 338 6.38 -14.62 -30.65
N GLN A 339 7.19 -13.62 -30.27
CA GLN A 339 6.78 -12.21 -30.19
C GLN A 339 6.13 -11.72 -31.49
N GLU A 340 6.84 -11.83 -32.61
CA GLU A 340 6.38 -11.32 -33.90
C GLU A 340 5.07 -11.98 -34.36
N ILE A 341 4.91 -13.29 -34.12
CA ILE A 341 3.69 -14.02 -34.49
C ILE A 341 2.49 -13.52 -33.67
N LEU A 342 2.69 -13.28 -32.38
CA LEU A 342 1.64 -12.83 -31.47
C LEU A 342 1.25 -11.37 -31.70
N GLU A 343 2.23 -10.49 -31.90
CA GLU A 343 1.98 -9.09 -32.24
C GLU A 343 1.24 -8.97 -33.58
N ASN A 344 1.60 -9.77 -34.58
CA ASN A 344 0.88 -9.85 -35.86
C ASN A 344 -0.55 -10.38 -35.70
N ALA A 345 -0.81 -11.19 -34.67
CA ALA A 345 -2.15 -11.65 -34.30
C ALA A 345 -2.93 -10.64 -33.44
N GLY A 346 -2.34 -9.48 -33.12
CA GLY A 346 -2.97 -8.40 -32.37
C GLY A 346 -2.83 -8.49 -30.84
N TYR A 347 -2.02 -9.42 -30.34
CA TYR A 347 -1.71 -9.51 -28.91
C TYR A 347 -0.66 -8.48 -28.52
N THR A 348 -0.74 -8.01 -27.28
CA THR A 348 0.31 -7.20 -26.66
C THR A 348 1.27 -8.11 -25.92
N THR A 349 2.56 -7.99 -26.24
CA THR A 349 3.64 -8.73 -25.59
C THR A 349 4.54 -7.80 -24.78
N TRP A 350 5.11 -8.33 -23.71
CA TRP A 350 6.08 -7.63 -22.87
C TRP A 350 7.33 -8.47 -22.68
N THR A 351 8.48 -7.91 -23.07
CA THR A 351 9.81 -8.47 -22.81
C THR A 351 10.15 -8.46 -21.32
N GLN A 352 11.27 -9.07 -20.94
CA GLN A 352 11.77 -9.04 -19.56
C GLN A 352 11.87 -7.61 -18.99
N ALA A 353 12.50 -6.67 -19.71
CA ALA A 353 12.62 -5.29 -19.24
C ALA A 353 11.28 -4.53 -19.23
N GLN A 354 10.39 -4.81 -20.18
CA GLN A 354 9.04 -4.25 -20.16
C GLN A 354 8.22 -4.82 -18.99
N TYR A 355 8.43 -6.07 -18.59
CA TYR A 355 7.84 -6.65 -17.39
C TYR A 355 8.32 -5.95 -16.11
N VAL A 356 9.64 -5.72 -15.99
CA VAL A 356 10.24 -4.95 -14.88
C VAL A 356 9.63 -3.54 -14.83
N THR A 357 9.51 -2.89 -15.99
CA THR A 357 8.86 -1.58 -16.15
C THR A 357 7.41 -1.57 -15.64
N LEU A 358 6.61 -2.56 -16.05
CA LEU A 358 5.22 -2.68 -15.61
C LEU A 358 5.12 -2.87 -14.10
N GLN A 359 5.97 -3.72 -13.52
CA GLN A 359 6.00 -3.97 -12.09
C GLN A 359 6.46 -2.74 -11.29
N LEU A 360 7.46 -2.01 -11.78
CA LEU A 360 7.93 -0.78 -11.18
C LEU A 360 6.82 0.29 -11.18
N ALA A 361 6.15 0.49 -12.31
CA ALA A 361 5.01 1.39 -12.39
C ALA A 361 3.87 0.97 -11.45
N ALA A 362 3.64 -0.33 -11.25
CA ALA A 362 2.65 -0.83 -10.29
C ALA A 362 3.02 -0.49 -8.84
N TRP A 363 4.30 -0.65 -8.45
CA TRP A 363 4.77 -0.25 -7.12
C TRP A 363 4.69 1.26 -6.92
N MET A 364 5.07 2.06 -7.91
CA MET A 364 5.03 3.52 -7.82
C MET A 364 3.61 4.06 -7.69
N ARG A 365 2.62 3.49 -8.40
CA ARG A 365 1.20 3.84 -8.20
C ARG A 365 0.73 3.48 -6.80
N ARG A 366 1.07 2.28 -6.34
CA ARG A 366 0.66 1.77 -5.04
C ARG A 366 1.20 2.64 -3.90
N PHE A 367 2.45 3.07 -3.99
CA PHE A 367 3.11 3.88 -2.96
C PHE A 367 3.21 5.37 -3.33
N ALA A 368 2.35 5.85 -4.24
CA ALA A 368 2.40 7.22 -4.73
C ALA A 368 2.33 8.25 -3.59
N GLY A 369 1.47 8.02 -2.59
CA GLY A 369 1.39 8.92 -1.44
C GLY A 369 2.65 9.00 -0.59
N ALA A 370 3.38 7.90 -0.43
CA ALA A 370 4.65 7.88 0.31
C ALA A 370 5.76 8.69 -0.39
N LEU A 371 5.57 8.97 -1.67
CA LEU A 371 6.49 9.75 -2.50
C LEU A 371 6.09 11.22 -2.61
N VAL A 372 4.97 11.64 -2.00
CA VAL A 372 4.51 13.04 -1.93
C VAL A 372 5.07 13.71 -0.68
N THR A 373 5.94 14.69 -0.87
CA THR A 373 6.51 15.53 0.21
C THR A 373 6.04 16.97 0.11
N GLN A 374 6.15 17.71 1.22
CA GLN A 374 5.78 19.12 1.25
C GLN A 374 6.58 19.96 0.25
N ASP A 375 7.88 19.72 0.13
CA ASP A 375 8.76 20.45 -0.79
C ASP A 375 8.35 20.25 -2.26
N GLN A 376 7.93 19.05 -2.63
CA GLN A 376 7.43 18.78 -3.98
C GLN A 376 6.14 19.54 -4.27
N VAL A 377 5.19 19.54 -3.32
CA VAL A 377 3.91 20.25 -3.48
C VAL A 377 4.17 21.75 -3.58
N LEU A 378 5.04 22.31 -2.73
CA LEU A 378 5.43 23.71 -2.79
C LEU A 378 6.12 24.07 -4.11
N GLY A 379 7.06 23.25 -4.59
CA GLY A 379 7.71 23.45 -5.88
C GLY A 379 6.74 23.35 -7.07
N GLN A 380 5.72 22.49 -7.00
CA GLN A 380 4.65 22.44 -7.98
C GLN A 380 3.79 23.72 -7.98
N LEU A 381 3.48 24.27 -6.79
CA LEU A 381 2.76 25.55 -6.68
C LEU A 381 3.57 26.70 -7.28
N GLU A 382 4.88 26.76 -6.99
CA GLU A 382 5.78 27.78 -7.54
C GLU A 382 5.86 27.69 -9.07
N SER A 383 5.91 26.47 -9.61
CA SER A 383 5.90 26.23 -11.06
C SER A 383 4.58 26.65 -11.73
N LEU A 384 3.47 26.60 -10.98
CA LEU A 384 2.13 26.95 -11.46
C LEU A 384 1.83 28.46 -11.33
N GLU A 385 2.46 29.13 -10.36
CA GLU A 385 2.22 30.54 -10.01
C GLU A 385 2.30 31.52 -11.19
N PRO A 386 3.23 31.40 -12.17
CA PRO A 386 3.25 32.29 -13.33
C PRO A 386 1.99 32.23 -14.21
N GLY A 387 1.32 31.06 -14.27
CA GLY A 387 0.10 30.87 -15.04
C GLY A 387 -1.19 31.16 -14.26
N TRP A 388 -1.17 30.95 -12.94
CA TRP A 388 -2.36 31.01 -12.07
C TRP A 388 -2.12 31.75 -10.74
N PRO A 389 -1.57 32.98 -10.76
CA PRO A 389 -1.06 33.62 -9.53
C PRO A 389 -2.16 33.88 -8.50
N ALA A 390 -3.35 34.30 -8.94
CA ALA A 390 -4.48 34.57 -8.04
C ALA A 390 -5.00 33.31 -7.35
N VAL A 391 -5.08 32.19 -8.08
CA VAL A 391 -5.56 30.91 -7.54
C VAL A 391 -4.56 30.34 -6.55
N VAL A 392 -3.27 30.34 -6.89
CA VAL A 392 -2.19 29.85 -6.00
C VAL A 392 -2.15 30.68 -4.71
N HIS A 393 -2.19 32.01 -4.81
CA HIS A 393 -2.16 32.88 -3.63
C HIS A 393 -3.40 32.69 -2.74
N ALA A 394 -4.59 32.61 -3.33
CA ALA A 394 -5.82 32.39 -2.58
C ALA A 394 -5.85 31.01 -1.92
N ALA A 395 -5.41 29.96 -2.61
CA ALA A 395 -5.38 28.60 -2.07
C ALA A 395 -4.42 28.47 -0.87
N ARG A 396 -3.22 29.09 -0.95
CA ARG A 396 -2.28 29.19 0.18
C ARG A 396 -2.86 29.91 1.40
N GLY A 397 -3.84 30.80 1.19
CA GLY A 397 -4.56 31.47 2.27
C GLY A 397 -5.66 30.62 2.92
N GLN A 398 -6.12 29.56 2.25
CA GLN A 398 -7.16 28.66 2.77
C GLN A 398 -6.60 27.41 3.45
N LEU A 399 -5.55 26.80 2.87
CA LEU A 399 -4.90 25.62 3.44
C LEU A 399 -3.41 25.87 3.64
N GLY A 400 -2.92 25.51 4.82
CA GLY A 400 -1.50 25.45 5.11
C GLY A 400 -0.79 24.38 4.27
N PRO A 401 0.54 24.48 4.11
CA PRO A 401 1.32 23.58 3.26
C PRO A 401 1.21 22.11 3.68
N ALA A 402 1.18 21.83 4.98
CA ALA A 402 1.10 20.46 5.48
C ALA A 402 -0.26 19.81 5.15
N LEU A 403 -1.37 20.50 5.43
CA LEU A 403 -2.72 20.01 5.11
C LEU A 403 -2.91 19.84 3.60
N LEU A 404 -2.39 20.76 2.77
CA LEU A 404 -2.42 20.60 1.32
C LEU A 404 -1.59 19.38 0.87
N THR A 405 -0.43 19.14 1.48
CA THR A 405 0.42 17.98 1.19
C THR A 405 -0.29 16.68 1.59
N GLN A 406 -0.90 16.63 2.77
CA GLN A 406 -1.70 15.50 3.24
C GLN A 406 -2.89 15.23 2.31
N LEU A 407 -3.57 16.28 1.83
CA LEU A 407 -4.66 16.17 0.86
C LEU A 407 -4.17 15.59 -0.47
N VAL A 408 -3.11 16.13 -1.05
CA VAL A 408 -2.51 15.62 -2.30
C VAL A 408 -2.08 14.16 -2.13
N ARG A 409 -1.46 13.82 -1.00
CA ARG A 409 -1.07 12.45 -0.65
C ARG A 409 -2.27 11.49 -0.60
N ARG A 410 -3.37 11.90 0.02
CA ARG A 410 -4.60 11.09 0.11
C ARG A 410 -5.26 10.89 -1.26
N LEU A 411 -5.34 11.95 -2.06
CA LEU A 411 -5.86 11.87 -3.43
C LEU A 411 -4.98 10.98 -4.32
N ALA A 412 -3.65 11.06 -4.18
CA ALA A 412 -2.70 10.20 -4.88
C ALA A 412 -2.90 8.71 -4.54
N ASN A 413 -3.03 8.39 -3.24
CA ASN A 413 -3.33 7.04 -2.79
C ASN A 413 -4.66 6.52 -3.35
N ASP A 414 -5.64 7.40 -3.56
CA ASP A 414 -6.95 7.05 -4.12
C ASP A 414 -6.97 6.97 -5.66
N ALA A 415 -5.81 7.07 -6.30
CA ALA A 415 -5.65 7.10 -7.75
C ALA A 415 -6.51 8.21 -8.42
N VAL A 416 -6.69 9.33 -7.71
CA VAL A 416 -7.28 10.55 -8.28
C VAL A 416 -6.23 11.22 -9.16
N PRO A 417 -6.53 11.52 -10.43
CA PRO A 417 -5.58 12.19 -11.30
C PRO A 417 -5.35 13.64 -10.85
N LEU A 418 -4.11 13.97 -10.50
CA LEU A 418 -3.67 15.27 -9.98
C LEU A 418 -3.10 16.20 -11.06
N ARG A 419 -3.12 15.77 -12.33
CA ARG A 419 -2.70 16.58 -13.50
C ARG A 419 -3.49 17.89 -13.64
N HIS A 420 -4.67 17.97 -13.03
CA HIS A 420 -5.52 19.15 -13.00
C HIS A 420 -5.38 19.92 -11.68
N LEU A 421 -4.14 20.11 -11.22
CA LEU A 421 -3.84 20.86 -9.98
C LEU A 421 -4.54 22.23 -9.90
N PRO A 422 -4.67 23.04 -10.98
CA PRO A 422 -5.47 24.27 -10.93
C PRO A 422 -6.92 24.04 -10.47
N ALA A 423 -7.59 23.00 -10.97
CA ALA A 423 -8.97 22.70 -10.59
C ALA A 423 -9.08 22.26 -9.12
N LEU A 424 -8.07 21.54 -8.62
CA LEU A 424 -7.95 21.21 -7.20
C LEU A 424 -7.82 22.50 -6.37
N LEU A 425 -6.94 23.42 -6.77
CA LEU A 425 -6.70 24.67 -6.04
C LEU A 425 -7.90 25.62 -6.09
N GLU A 426 -8.60 25.73 -7.22
CA GLU A 426 -9.87 26.46 -7.32
C GLU A 426 -10.89 25.92 -6.30
N ARG A 427 -10.99 24.60 -6.19
CA ARG A 427 -11.89 23.98 -5.21
C ARG A 427 -11.44 24.21 -3.75
N VAL A 428 -10.14 24.32 -3.50
CA VAL A 428 -9.59 24.75 -2.20
C VAL A 428 -9.93 26.21 -1.89
N VAL A 429 -9.87 27.10 -2.88
CA VAL A 429 -10.27 28.51 -2.72
C VAL A 429 -11.74 28.63 -2.29
N ASP A 430 -12.59 27.72 -2.77
CA ASP A 430 -14.02 27.68 -2.44
C ASP A 430 -14.34 27.05 -1.07
N LEU A 431 -13.35 26.64 -0.27
CA LEU A 431 -13.59 26.04 1.05
C LEU A 431 -14.52 26.85 1.98
N PRO A 432 -14.46 28.19 2.05
CA PRO A 432 -15.42 28.97 2.84
C PRO A 432 -16.88 28.74 2.46
N ALA A 433 -17.16 28.31 1.22
CA ALA A 433 -18.50 27.96 0.78
C ALA A 433 -19.03 26.66 1.40
N MET A 434 -18.13 25.74 1.80
CA MET A 434 -18.48 24.51 2.53
C MET A 434 -19.19 24.82 3.86
N ASP A 435 -18.78 25.90 4.54
CA ASP A 435 -19.31 26.30 5.84
C ASP A 435 -20.50 27.26 5.76
N LEU A 436 -20.96 27.62 4.54
CA LEU A 436 -22.18 28.39 4.31
C LEU A 436 -23.45 27.55 4.58
N GLY A 437 -23.59 27.08 5.81
CA GLY A 437 -24.80 26.55 6.40
C GLY A 437 -25.62 25.66 5.47
N LEU A 438 -25.13 24.43 5.23
CA LEU A 438 -25.80 23.35 4.47
C LEU A 438 -27.23 23.00 4.96
N GLY A 439 -27.74 23.65 6.01
CA GLY A 439 -29.14 23.57 6.46
C GLY A 439 -30.05 24.71 5.99
N LYS A 440 -29.53 25.82 5.46
CA LYS A 440 -30.34 26.97 4.98
C LYS A 440 -30.25 27.20 3.48
N TYR A 441 -29.13 26.86 2.85
CA TYR A 441 -28.90 27.08 1.43
C TYR A 441 -28.50 25.77 0.75
N ALA A 442 -29.05 25.51 -0.43
CA ALA A 442 -28.64 24.42 -1.29
C ALA A 442 -27.59 24.96 -2.28
N ILE A 443 -26.42 24.33 -2.36
CA ILE A 443 -25.44 24.61 -3.40
C ILE A 443 -25.94 23.89 -4.66
N VAL A 444 -26.44 24.65 -5.65
CA VAL A 444 -27.13 24.09 -6.83
C VAL A 444 -26.22 23.18 -7.67
N THR A 445 -24.90 23.38 -7.58
CA THR A 445 -23.90 22.69 -8.41
C THR A 445 -23.19 21.53 -7.72
N ASP A 446 -23.40 21.34 -6.41
CA ASP A 446 -22.76 20.29 -5.64
C ASP A 446 -23.79 19.45 -4.87
N PRO A 447 -23.54 18.14 -4.70
CA PRO A 447 -24.39 17.29 -3.90
C PRO A 447 -24.47 17.84 -2.47
N VAL A 448 -25.70 18.06 -1.98
CA VAL A 448 -25.93 18.48 -0.59
C VAL A 448 -25.59 17.31 0.32
N ALA A 449 -24.62 17.48 1.21
CA ALA A 449 -24.24 16.46 2.18
C ALA A 449 -25.46 16.01 3.00
N SER A 450 -25.66 14.70 3.14
CA SER A 450 -26.74 14.14 3.95
C SER A 450 -26.62 14.55 5.42
N PRO A 451 -27.74 14.87 6.09
CA PRO A 451 -27.74 15.22 7.50
C PRO A 451 -27.20 14.08 8.38
N GLN A 452 -26.48 14.44 9.45
CA GLN A 452 -25.88 13.50 10.39
C GLN A 452 -26.96 12.77 11.19
N GLY A 453 -26.89 11.44 11.23
CA GLY A 453 -27.64 10.64 12.20
C GLY A 453 -26.99 10.69 13.58
N ALA A 454 -27.78 10.60 14.66
CA ALA A 454 -27.29 10.73 16.05
C ALA A 454 -26.23 9.68 16.46
N ASP A 455 -26.12 8.57 15.73
CA ASP A 455 -25.22 7.43 16.02
C ASP A 455 -23.99 7.38 15.09
N GLN A 456 -23.81 8.37 14.22
CA GLN A 456 -22.75 8.41 13.21
C GLN A 456 -21.52 9.16 13.73
N ALA A 457 -20.31 8.63 13.44
CA ALA A 457 -19.08 9.35 13.73
C ALA A 457 -19.01 10.66 12.94
N PRO A 458 -18.73 11.82 13.57
CA PRO A 458 -18.52 13.05 12.82
C PRO A 458 -17.29 12.88 11.93
N LEU A 459 -17.40 13.32 10.68
CA LEU A 459 -16.22 13.41 9.81
C LEU A 459 -15.25 14.43 10.44
N SER A 460 -13.98 14.07 10.46
CA SER A 460 -12.91 15.02 10.78
C SER A 460 -12.93 16.20 9.82
N GLU A 461 -12.36 17.32 10.24
CA GLU A 461 -12.22 18.50 9.38
C GLU A 461 -11.50 18.16 8.08
N PHE A 462 -10.43 17.36 8.18
CA PHE A 462 -9.68 16.89 7.03
C PHE A 462 -10.54 16.05 6.06
N GLU A 463 -11.32 15.08 6.56
CA GLU A 463 -12.21 14.27 5.69
C GLU A 463 -13.29 15.12 5.01
N ARG A 464 -13.79 16.17 5.68
CA ARG A 464 -14.71 17.13 5.06
C ARG A 464 -14.05 17.88 3.91
N VAL A 465 -12.84 18.40 4.13
CA VAL A 465 -12.03 19.08 3.10
C VAL A 465 -11.74 18.14 1.94
N GLU A 466 -11.32 16.89 2.21
CA GLU A 466 -11.08 15.87 1.20
C GLU A 466 -12.34 15.62 0.35
N SER A 467 -13.48 15.33 0.99
CA SER A 467 -14.75 15.07 0.29
C SER A 467 -15.19 16.27 -0.54
N TRP A 468 -15.01 17.49 -0.04
CA TRP A 468 -15.28 18.72 -0.77
C TRP A 468 -14.43 18.85 -2.03
N VAL A 469 -13.12 18.61 -1.90
CA VAL A 469 -12.18 18.68 -3.02
C VAL A 469 -12.50 17.63 -4.08
N ARG A 470 -12.77 16.39 -3.66
CA ARG A 470 -13.15 15.30 -4.57
C ARG A 470 -14.42 15.60 -5.36
N THR A 471 -15.42 16.22 -4.74
CA THR A 471 -16.66 16.66 -5.40
C THR A 471 -16.38 17.64 -6.54
N GLY A 472 -15.37 18.51 -6.39
CA GLY A 472 -14.88 19.38 -7.46
C GLY A 472 -14.17 18.67 -8.59
N LEU A 473 -13.54 17.53 -8.28
CA LEU A 473 -12.79 16.71 -9.22
C LEU A 473 -13.62 15.57 -9.84
N ARG A 474 -14.93 15.49 -9.56
CA ARG A 474 -15.82 14.38 -9.96
C ARG A 474 -15.74 13.98 -11.43
N ASN A 475 -15.59 14.94 -12.35
CA ASN A 475 -15.47 14.63 -13.78
C ASN A 475 -14.17 13.84 -14.04
N TYR A 476 -13.06 14.29 -13.46
CA TYR A 476 -11.76 13.65 -13.61
C TYR A 476 -11.70 12.29 -12.88
N ILE A 477 -12.36 12.18 -11.72
CA ILE A 477 -12.46 10.92 -10.97
C ILE A 477 -13.29 9.91 -11.77
N ALA A 478 -14.45 10.31 -12.28
CA ALA A 478 -15.31 9.47 -13.10
C ALA A 478 -14.60 9.00 -14.37
N ASP A 479 -13.93 9.89 -15.10
CA ASP A 479 -13.19 9.54 -16.32
C ASP A 479 -12.03 8.57 -16.03
N ALA A 480 -11.35 8.71 -14.89
CA ALA A 480 -10.26 7.82 -14.52
C ALA A 480 -10.74 6.44 -14.03
N ALA A 481 -11.96 6.36 -13.49
CA ALA A 481 -12.52 5.11 -12.97
C ALA A 481 -13.37 4.35 -13.99
N ALA A 482 -13.99 5.05 -14.94
CA ALA A 482 -14.88 4.46 -15.93
C ALA A 482 -14.08 3.76 -17.05
N PRO A 483 -14.41 2.50 -17.40
CA PRO A 483 -13.80 1.83 -18.56
C PRO A 483 -14.11 2.55 -19.87
N ASP A 484 -15.34 3.05 -19.98
CA ASP A 484 -15.88 3.78 -21.13
C ASP A 484 -16.41 5.14 -20.67
N PRO A 485 -16.26 6.21 -21.47
CA PRO A 485 -16.74 7.53 -21.11
C PRO A 485 -18.21 7.53 -20.69
N GLY A 486 -18.48 8.03 -19.49
CA GLY A 486 -19.83 8.20 -18.95
C GLY A 486 -20.50 6.93 -18.39
N THR A 487 -19.86 5.75 -18.44
CA THR A 487 -20.41 4.52 -17.83
C THR A 487 -19.46 3.94 -16.78
N LEU A 488 -19.88 3.98 -15.53
CA LEU A 488 -19.15 3.39 -14.41
C LEU A 488 -19.70 1.99 -14.12
N VAL A 489 -18.85 0.98 -14.25
CA VAL A 489 -19.14 -0.38 -13.79
C VAL A 489 -18.70 -0.49 -12.33
N ALA A 490 -19.64 -0.79 -11.43
CA ALA A 490 -19.36 -0.76 -9.99
C ALA A 490 -20.08 -1.83 -9.17
N TYR A 491 -19.49 -2.19 -8.04
CA TYR A 491 -20.21 -2.81 -6.92
C TYR A 491 -20.87 -1.73 -6.06
N LEU A 492 -22.04 -2.01 -5.53
CA LEU A 492 -22.71 -1.14 -4.56
C LEU A 492 -22.62 -1.76 -3.16
N LEU A 493 -22.54 -0.93 -2.11
CA LEU A 493 -22.68 -1.42 -0.74
C LEU A 493 -24.15 -1.50 -0.34
N THR A 494 -24.49 -2.48 0.51
CA THR A 494 -25.79 -2.45 1.20
C THR A 494 -25.78 -1.42 2.35
N PRO A 495 -26.93 -0.83 2.69
CA PRO A 495 -27.03 0.16 3.78
C PRO A 495 -26.52 -0.37 5.13
N GLU A 496 -26.60 -1.68 5.38
CA GLU A 496 -26.12 -2.32 6.60
C GLU A 496 -24.59 -2.24 6.70
N ILE A 497 -23.88 -2.56 5.61
CA ILE A 497 -22.42 -2.42 5.52
C ILE A 497 -22.00 -0.96 5.68
N GLU A 498 -22.68 -0.03 5.00
CA GLU A 498 -22.40 1.40 5.14
C GLU A 498 -22.59 1.88 6.58
N SER A 499 -23.61 1.37 7.26
CA SER A 499 -23.88 1.71 8.67
C SER A 499 -22.74 1.23 9.58
N ILE A 500 -22.18 0.04 9.35
CA ILE A 500 -21.02 -0.48 10.09
C ILE A 500 -19.78 0.40 9.84
N LEU A 501 -19.56 0.85 8.61
CA LEU A 501 -18.41 1.69 8.26
C LEU A 501 -18.43 3.08 8.91
N VAL A 502 -19.62 3.63 9.18
CA VAL A 502 -19.79 4.97 9.75
C VAL A 502 -19.88 4.96 11.30
N GLN A 503 -19.83 3.78 11.92
CA GLN A 503 -19.82 3.66 13.39
C GLN A 503 -18.53 4.19 14.02
N ASN A 504 -18.66 4.86 15.17
CA ASN A 504 -17.54 5.42 15.94
C ASN A 504 -16.50 4.37 16.37
N LYS A 505 -16.90 3.13 16.61
CA LYS A 505 -16.02 2.02 16.99
C LYS A 505 -16.42 0.78 16.21
N ARG A 506 -15.49 0.27 15.41
CA ARG A 506 -15.62 -1.00 14.70
C ARG A 506 -14.86 -2.07 15.48
N SER A 507 -15.45 -3.24 15.66
CA SER A 507 -14.69 -4.36 16.19
C SER A 507 -13.78 -4.93 15.09
N PRO A 508 -12.62 -5.53 15.43
CA PRO A 508 -11.78 -6.22 14.44
C PRO A 508 -12.56 -7.29 13.66
N ALA A 509 -13.54 -7.93 14.30
CA ALA A 509 -14.42 -8.92 13.65
C ALA A 509 -15.33 -8.29 12.59
N ASP A 510 -15.81 -7.06 12.80
CA ASP A 510 -16.60 -6.34 11.80
C ASP A 510 -15.74 -5.95 10.61
N GLU A 511 -14.51 -5.45 10.84
CA GLU A 511 -13.56 -5.16 9.78
C GLU A 511 -13.23 -6.39 8.93
N ASP A 512 -13.06 -7.55 9.58
CA ASP A 512 -12.82 -8.81 8.90
C ASP A 512 -14.03 -9.24 8.07
N ARG A 513 -15.24 -9.15 8.63
CA ARG A 513 -16.48 -9.43 7.90
C ARG A 513 -16.62 -8.54 6.67
N LEU A 514 -16.28 -7.25 6.77
CA LEU A 514 -16.33 -6.29 5.67
C LEU A 514 -15.35 -6.65 4.54
N VAL A 515 -14.08 -6.92 4.87
CA VAL A 515 -13.08 -7.32 3.86
C VAL A 515 -13.46 -8.65 3.23
N SER A 516 -13.91 -9.61 4.04
CA SER A 516 -14.37 -10.91 3.57
C SER A 516 -15.56 -10.79 2.59
N ALA A 517 -16.53 -9.92 2.86
CA ALA A 517 -17.64 -9.68 1.92
C ALA A 517 -17.14 -9.14 0.57
N VAL A 518 -16.14 -8.25 0.58
CA VAL A 518 -15.49 -7.75 -0.64
C VAL A 518 -14.71 -8.88 -1.35
N ASP A 519 -13.96 -9.69 -0.60
CA ASP A 519 -13.20 -10.83 -1.15
C ASP A 519 -14.10 -11.83 -1.88
N ALA A 520 -15.26 -12.18 -1.28
CA ALA A 520 -16.22 -13.11 -1.87
C ALA A 520 -16.78 -12.61 -3.21
N GLU A 521 -17.09 -11.31 -3.31
CA GLU A 521 -17.61 -10.71 -4.53
C GLU A 521 -16.54 -10.54 -5.61
N LEU A 522 -15.32 -10.16 -5.23
CA LEU A 522 -14.21 -10.05 -6.17
C LEU A 522 -13.76 -11.43 -6.69
N ALA A 523 -13.88 -12.49 -5.89
CA ALA A 523 -13.57 -13.85 -6.32
C ALA A 523 -14.51 -14.38 -7.41
N GLN A 524 -15.73 -13.82 -7.53
CA GLN A 524 -16.69 -14.18 -8.58
C GLN A 524 -16.40 -13.49 -9.93
N LEU A 525 -15.49 -12.51 -9.95
CA LEU A 525 -15.17 -11.80 -11.19
C LEU A 525 -14.55 -12.74 -12.22
N PRO A 526 -15.01 -12.68 -13.49
CA PRO A 526 -14.33 -13.35 -14.58
C PRO A 526 -12.87 -12.91 -14.64
N SER A 527 -11.98 -13.86 -14.89
CA SER A 527 -10.54 -13.64 -14.89
C SER A 527 -10.09 -12.53 -15.87
N ALA A 528 -10.80 -12.37 -17.00
CA ALA A 528 -10.53 -11.32 -17.99
C ALA A 528 -11.13 -9.93 -17.66
N ALA A 529 -12.04 -9.83 -16.67
CA ALA A 529 -12.74 -8.60 -16.35
C ALA A 529 -11.78 -7.52 -15.79
N ARG A 530 -12.07 -6.23 -16.05
CA ARG A 530 -11.42 -5.15 -15.31
C ARG A 530 -11.98 -5.13 -13.89
N THR A 531 -11.14 -4.86 -12.90
CA THR A 531 -11.57 -4.66 -11.51
C THR A 531 -12.56 -3.50 -11.44
N PRO A 532 -13.82 -3.75 -11.07
CA PRO A 532 -14.83 -2.71 -10.94
C PRO A 532 -14.54 -1.78 -9.76
N ALA A 533 -15.07 -0.56 -9.83
CA ALA A 533 -15.04 0.33 -8.67
C ALA A 533 -16.05 -0.15 -7.61
N ILE A 534 -15.87 0.27 -6.37
CA ILE A 534 -16.86 0.13 -5.30
C ILE A 534 -17.47 1.50 -5.05
N LEU A 535 -18.79 1.63 -5.17
CA LEU A 535 -19.54 2.87 -4.97
C LEU A 535 -20.27 2.84 -3.62
N THR A 536 -20.03 3.86 -2.80
CA THR A 536 -20.60 3.98 -1.45
C THR A 536 -20.96 5.43 -1.11
N SER A 537 -21.57 5.68 0.05
CA SER A 537 -21.78 7.03 0.56
C SER A 537 -20.47 7.75 0.91
N SER A 538 -20.46 9.07 0.78
CA SER A 538 -19.28 9.92 1.04
C SER A 538 -18.73 9.76 2.45
N ARG A 539 -19.57 9.34 3.40
CA ARG A 539 -19.18 9.06 4.79
C ARG A 539 -18.48 7.71 4.98
N ALA A 540 -18.93 6.68 4.28
CA ALA A 540 -18.39 5.32 4.40
C ALA A 540 -17.10 5.15 3.58
N ARG A 541 -16.91 5.97 2.54
CA ARG A 541 -15.78 5.90 1.61
C ARG A 541 -14.39 5.95 2.29
N PRO A 542 -14.06 6.91 3.19
CA PRO A 542 -12.72 6.96 3.80
C PRO A 542 -12.41 5.68 4.60
N ALA A 543 -13.36 5.27 5.44
CA ALA A 543 -13.24 4.10 6.29
C ALA A 543 -13.09 2.79 5.50
N LEU A 544 -13.79 2.66 4.37
CA LEU A 544 -13.67 1.52 3.47
C LEU A 544 -12.36 1.54 2.67
N ARG A 545 -11.96 2.72 2.19
CA ARG A 545 -10.72 2.90 1.43
C ARG A 545 -9.49 2.55 2.26
N ASP A 546 -9.45 2.99 3.52
CA ASP A 546 -8.37 2.66 4.45
C ASP A 546 -8.32 1.15 4.75
N LEU A 547 -9.49 0.53 4.91
CA LEU A 547 -9.61 -0.91 5.17
C LEU A 547 -9.11 -1.76 3.99
N LEU A 548 -9.47 -1.35 2.76
CA LEU A 548 -9.14 -2.08 1.53
C LEU A 548 -7.77 -1.74 0.97
N TRP A 549 -7.11 -0.66 1.42
CA TRP A 549 -5.80 -0.24 0.89
C TRP A 549 -4.86 -1.42 0.78
N ALA A 550 -4.67 -2.12 1.90
CA ALA A 550 -3.62 -3.11 2.06
C ALA A 550 -3.93 -4.43 1.36
N SER A 551 -5.17 -4.87 1.35
CA SER A 551 -5.57 -6.12 0.70
C SER A 551 -5.88 -5.96 -0.79
N HIS A 552 -6.43 -4.82 -1.20
CA HIS A 552 -6.96 -4.60 -2.55
C HIS A 552 -6.50 -3.26 -3.15
N PRO A 553 -5.20 -3.07 -3.40
CA PRO A 553 -4.65 -1.78 -3.84
C PRO A 553 -5.17 -1.33 -5.22
N LEU A 554 -5.72 -2.22 -6.05
CA LEU A 554 -6.29 -1.87 -7.36
C LEU A 554 -7.78 -1.52 -7.32
N VAL A 555 -8.47 -1.79 -6.20
CA VAL A 555 -9.90 -1.51 -6.08
C VAL A 555 -10.09 -0.03 -5.79
N ARG A 556 -10.77 0.67 -6.70
CA ARG A 556 -11.14 2.08 -6.51
C ARG A 556 -12.39 2.17 -5.65
N VAL A 557 -12.33 2.90 -4.55
CA VAL A 557 -13.49 3.20 -3.70
C VAL A 557 -13.95 4.63 -3.98
N LEU A 558 -15.16 4.77 -4.49
CA LEU A 558 -15.76 6.04 -4.90
C LEU A 558 -16.98 6.36 -4.03
N ALA A 559 -17.16 7.64 -3.75
CA ALA A 559 -18.39 8.17 -3.22
C ALA A 559 -19.40 8.44 -4.34
N HIS A 560 -20.70 8.43 -4.03
CA HIS A 560 -21.73 8.92 -4.97
C HIS A 560 -21.45 10.36 -5.43
N ASP A 561 -20.89 11.18 -4.53
CA ASP A 561 -20.54 12.59 -4.81
C ASP A 561 -19.27 12.74 -5.68
N ASP A 562 -18.49 11.65 -5.85
CA ASP A 562 -17.35 11.62 -6.76
C ASP A 562 -17.77 11.50 -8.23
N LEU A 563 -19.07 11.36 -8.52
CA LEU A 563 -19.60 11.15 -9.87
C LEU A 563 -20.43 12.35 -10.32
N PRO A 564 -20.28 12.81 -11.58
CA PRO A 564 -21.21 13.77 -12.15
C PRO A 564 -22.58 13.12 -12.35
N ALA A 565 -23.65 13.92 -12.29
CA ALA A 565 -25.02 13.46 -12.48
C ALA A 565 -25.29 12.83 -13.85
N SER A 566 -24.40 13.06 -14.83
CA SER A 566 -24.45 12.46 -16.16
C SER A 566 -23.87 11.04 -16.23
N THR A 567 -23.17 10.57 -15.19
CA THR A 567 -22.57 9.23 -15.19
C THR A 567 -23.65 8.16 -15.03
N VAL A 568 -23.68 7.21 -15.96
CA VAL A 568 -24.51 6.01 -15.86
C VAL A 568 -23.77 4.98 -15.01
N VAL A 569 -24.38 4.57 -13.91
CA VAL A 569 -23.83 3.49 -13.07
C VAL A 569 -24.44 2.16 -13.50
N GLN A 570 -23.58 1.21 -13.90
CA GLN A 570 -23.93 -0.17 -14.17
C GLN A 570 -23.53 -1.03 -12.95
N PRO A 571 -24.48 -1.37 -12.06
CA PRO A 571 -24.18 -2.20 -10.91
C PRO A 571 -23.95 -3.66 -11.33
N ILE A 572 -22.83 -4.25 -10.92
CA ILE A 572 -22.57 -5.69 -11.10
C ILE A 572 -23.33 -6.49 -10.03
N ALA A 573 -23.08 -6.15 -8.77
CA ALA A 573 -23.68 -6.79 -7.61
C ALA A 573 -23.72 -5.81 -6.42
N ARG A 574 -24.36 -6.25 -5.34
CA ARG A 574 -24.37 -5.55 -4.06
C ARG A 574 -23.55 -6.34 -3.06
N ILE A 575 -22.51 -5.73 -2.50
CA ILE A 575 -21.73 -6.29 -1.40
C ILE A 575 -22.55 -6.10 -0.13
N GLY A 576 -23.04 -7.20 0.43
CA GLY A 576 -23.78 -7.24 1.69
C GLY A 576 -23.02 -8.03 2.74
N ALA A 577 -23.37 -7.84 4.01
CA ALA A 577 -22.93 -8.76 5.05
C ALA A 577 -23.63 -10.09 4.76
N GLY A 578 -22.88 -11.12 4.32
CA GLY A 578 -23.43 -12.46 4.16
C GLY A 578 -24.14 -12.91 5.44
N ASP A 579 -25.22 -13.67 5.27
CA ASP A 579 -26.01 -14.24 6.38
C ASP A 579 -25.17 -15.19 7.27
#